data_AF-A0A7W1TKC3-F1
#
_entry.id   AF-A0A7W1TKC3-F1
#
_cell.length_a   1.000
_cell.length_b   1.000
_cell.length_c   1.000
_cell.angle_alpha   90.00
_cell.angle_beta   90.00
_cell.angle_gamma   90.00
#
_symmetry.space_group_name_H-M   'P 1'
#
loop_
_entity.id
_entity.type
_entity.pdbx_description
1 polymer ?
#
loop_
_entity_poly.entity_id
_entity_poly.type
_entity_poly.pdbx_seq_one_letter_code
_entity_poly.pdbx_strand_id
1 'polypeptide(L)'
;MKYLTSVLVIILVLALVTFGLQNTGPAGVQFLTLHTDVVPLFVIIFVSALLGMAVVGLLSVAGRIQRGLETRRMRQQIADLEQQVADLKALVPPPVMKPLPGERLP
;
A
#
# COMPACT_ATOMS: atom_id res chain seq x y z
N MET A 1 -19.95 -12.84 2.64
CA MET A 1 -18.66 -12.59 1.95
C MET A 1 -17.52 -13.45 2.48
N LYS A 2 -17.13 -13.33 3.76
CA LYS A 2 -15.94 -14.05 4.28
C LYS A 2 -15.98 -15.58 4.11
N TYR A 3 -17.13 -16.21 4.39
CA TYR A 3 -17.32 -17.66 4.19
C TYR A 3 -17.32 -18.08 2.71
N LEU A 4 -17.90 -17.26 1.83
CA LEU A 4 -17.89 -17.51 0.38
C LEU A 4 -16.45 -17.45 -0.17
N THR A 5 -15.67 -16.46 0.27
CA THR A 5 -14.24 -16.38 -0.06
C THR A 5 -13.48 -17.59 0.45
N SER A 6 -13.71 -18.04 1.70
CA SER A 6 -13.07 -19.24 2.25
C SER A 6 -13.40 -20.50 1.45
N VAL A 7 -14.67 -20.69 1.06
CA VAL A 7 -15.10 -21.84 0.24
C VAL A 7 -14.43 -21.81 -1.13
N LEU A 8 -14.42 -20.65 -1.80
CA LEU A 8 -13.74 -20.47 -3.09
C LEU A 8 -12.22 -20.77 -2.98
N VAL A 9 -11.58 -20.33 -1.89
CA VAL A 9 -10.17 -20.62 -1.65
C VAL A 9 -9.93 -22.12 -1.45
N ILE A 10 -10.78 -22.82 -0.68
CA ILE A 10 -10.67 -24.28 -0.51
C ILE A 10 -10.82 -25.00 -1.85
N ILE A 11 -11.82 -24.62 -2.66
CA ILE A 11 -12.04 -25.19 -3.99
C ILE A 11 -10.81 -24.97 -4.88
N LEU A 12 -10.26 -23.75 -4.87
CA LEU A 12 -9.05 -23.42 -5.64
C LEU A 12 -7.85 -24.25 -5.20
N VAL A 13 -7.64 -24.40 -3.88
CA VAL A 13 -6.55 -25.21 -3.33
C VAL A 13 -6.71 -26.68 -3.76
N LEU A 14 -7.91 -27.25 -3.65
CA LEU A 14 -8.19 -28.61 -4.10
C LEU A 14 -7.95 -28.78 -5.61
N ALA A 15 -8.35 -27.80 -6.42
CA ALA A 15 -8.09 -27.80 -7.85
C ALA A 15 -6.57 -27.77 -8.15
N LEU A 16 -5.80 -26.93 -7.45
CA LEU A 16 -4.34 -26.86 -7.61
C LEU A 16 -3.63 -28.16 -7.20
N VAL A 17 -4.04 -28.77 -6.07
CA VAL A 17 -3.50 -30.06 -5.61
C VAL A 17 -3.82 -31.15 -6.63
N THR A 18 -5.07 -31.23 -7.08
CA THR A 18 -5.51 -32.23 -8.06
C THR A 18 -4.79 -32.04 -9.39
N PHE A 19 -4.64 -30.80 -9.84
CA PHE A 19 -3.86 -30.45 -11.03
C PHE A 19 -2.41 -30.94 -10.89
N GLY A 20 -1.76 -30.71 -9.75
CA GLY A 20 -0.40 -31.16 -9.51
C GLY A 20 -0.25 -32.68 -9.50
N LEU A 21 -1.20 -33.39 -8.89
CA LEU A 21 -1.21 -34.87 -8.85
C LEU A 21 -1.47 -35.48 -10.23
N GLN A 22 -2.38 -34.91 -11.02
CA GLN A 22 -2.70 -35.40 -12.36
C GLN A 22 -1.64 -35.02 -13.41
N ASN A 23 -0.88 -33.95 -13.18
CA ASN A 23 0.16 -33.46 -14.09
C ASN A 23 1.57 -33.62 -13.48
N THR A 24 1.83 -34.80 -12.93
CA THR A 24 3.16 -35.21 -12.40
C THR A 24 4.16 -35.61 -13.50
N GLY A 25 3.72 -35.59 -14.77
CA GLY A 25 4.59 -35.85 -15.91
C GLY A 25 5.80 -34.91 -15.94
N PRO A 26 6.97 -35.40 -16.38
CA PRO A 26 8.17 -34.59 -16.48
C PRO A 26 7.96 -33.48 -17.53
N ALA A 27 8.14 -32.23 -17.11
CA ALA A 27 8.20 -31.10 -18.01
C ALA A 27 9.61 -30.52 -18.02
N GLY A 28 10.19 -30.46 -19.22
CA GLY A 28 11.45 -29.79 -19.45
C GLY A 28 11.28 -28.28 -19.40
N VAL A 29 12.19 -27.59 -18.73
CA VAL A 29 12.29 -26.12 -18.77
C VAL A 29 13.61 -25.75 -19.42
N GLN A 30 13.54 -24.95 -20.48
CA GLN A 30 14.70 -24.32 -21.09
C GLN A 30 14.57 -22.81 -20.91
N PHE A 31 15.52 -22.22 -20.19
CA PHE A 31 15.55 -20.80 -19.94
C PHE A 31 16.98 -20.27 -20.10
N LEU A 32 17.23 -19.59 -21.23
CA LEU A 32 18.57 -19.14 -21.62
C LEU A 32 19.56 -20.34 -21.63
N THR A 33 20.46 -20.40 -20.65
CA THR A 33 21.44 -21.50 -20.48
C THR A 33 20.98 -22.56 -19.47
N LEU A 34 19.92 -22.29 -18.71
CA LEU A 34 19.38 -23.21 -17.70
C LEU A 34 18.49 -24.25 -18.37
N HIS A 35 18.81 -25.52 -18.12
CA HIS A 35 18.09 -26.67 -18.62
C HIS A 35 17.76 -27.58 -17.45
N THR A 36 16.49 -27.90 -17.28
CA THR A 36 16.04 -28.85 -16.26
C THR A 36 15.07 -29.84 -16.90
N ASP A 37 15.44 -31.12 -16.90
CA ASP A 37 14.74 -32.15 -17.69
C ASP A 37 13.53 -32.78 -16.97
N VAL A 38 13.43 -32.63 -15.65
CA VAL A 38 12.49 -33.38 -14.82
C VAL A 38 11.96 -32.52 -13.67
N VAL A 39 11.12 -31.54 -14.00
CA VAL A 39 10.35 -30.79 -13.00
C VAL A 39 8.86 -30.99 -13.26
N PRO A 40 8.04 -31.36 -12.26
CA PRO A 40 6.60 -31.42 -12.42
C PRO A 40 6.03 -30.06 -12.80
N LEU A 41 5.05 -30.04 -13.72
CA LEU A 41 4.44 -28.81 -14.25
C LEU A 41 3.92 -27.86 -13.16
N PHE A 42 3.33 -28.42 -12.10
CA PHE A 42 2.77 -27.61 -11.02
C PHE A 42 3.84 -26.81 -10.28
N VAL A 43 5.07 -27.34 -10.15
CA VAL A 43 6.19 -26.64 -9.50
C VAL A 43 6.57 -25.42 -10.33
N ILE A 44 6.66 -25.58 -11.65
CA ILE A 44 7.00 -24.50 -12.58
C ILE A 44 5.98 -23.36 -12.48
N ILE A 45 4.69 -23.70 -12.54
CA ILE A 45 3.60 -22.73 -12.46
C ILE A 45 3.61 -22.02 -11.10
N PHE A 46 3.75 -22.78 -10.02
CA PHE A 46 3.73 -22.24 -8.66
C PHE A 46 4.90 -21.27 -8.40
N VAL A 47 6.12 -21.67 -8.77
CA VAL A 47 7.31 -20.81 -8.62
C VAL A 47 7.20 -19.57 -9.50
N SER A 48 6.73 -19.70 -10.74
CA SER A 48 6.55 -18.56 -11.64
C SER A 48 5.52 -17.56 -11.10
N ALA A 49 4.40 -18.06 -10.58
CA ALA A 49 3.38 -17.23 -9.96
C ALA A 49 3.91 -16.53 -8.70
N LEU A 50 4.67 -17.24 -7.87
CA LEU A 50 5.28 -16.69 -6.66
C LEU A 50 6.28 -15.58 -6.98
N LEU A 51 7.11 -15.77 -8.01
CA LEU A 51 8.02 -14.73 -8.50
C LEU A 51 7.26 -13.51 -9.02
N GLY A 52 6.20 -13.71 -9.81
CA GLY A 52 5.34 -12.63 -10.27
C GLY A 52 4.72 -11.85 -9.11
N MET A 53 4.21 -12.55 -8.09
CA MET A 53 3.67 -11.93 -6.88
C MET A 53 4.74 -11.18 -6.08
N ALA A 54 5.97 -11.70 -6.01
CA ALA A 54 7.08 -11.02 -5.36
C ALA A 54 7.43 -9.71 -6.07
N VAL A 55 7.50 -9.72 -7.41
CA VAL A 55 7.75 -8.50 -8.22
C VAL A 55 6.65 -7.47 -7.98
N VAL A 56 5.37 -7.86 -8.08
CA VAL A 56 4.23 -6.96 -7.82
C VAL A 56 4.26 -6.44 -6.39
N GLY A 57 4.60 -7.29 -5.42
CA GLY A 57 4.76 -6.93 -4.01
C GLY A 57 5.84 -5.86 -3.80
N LEU A 58 7.02 -6.06 -4.38
CA LEU A 58 8.13 -5.10 -4.32
C LEU A 58 7.75 -3.74 -4.92
N LEU A 59 7.15 -3.74 -6.11
CA LEU A 59 6.66 -2.51 -6.75
C LEU A 59 5.58 -1.82 -5.93
N SER A 60 4.69 -2.59 -5.30
CA SER A 60 3.62 -2.07 -4.44
C SER A 60 4.17 -1.41 -3.18
N VAL A 61 5.18 -2.02 -2.54
CA VAL A 61 5.84 -1.46 -1.35
C VAL A 61 6.56 -0.17 -1.71
N ALA A 62 7.31 -0.14 -2.81
CA ALA A 62 7.99 1.07 -3.28
C ALA A 62 7.01 2.23 -3.49
N GLY A 63 5.86 1.97 -4.12
CA GLY A 63 4.81 2.97 -4.32
C GLY A 63 4.13 3.42 -3.02
N ARG A 64 4.11 2.60 -1.96
CA ARG A 64 3.59 3.01 -0.64
C ARG A 64 4.57 3.90 0.11
N ILE A 65 5.87 3.64 -0.02
CA ILE A 65 6.92 4.45 0.63
C ILE A 65 6.89 5.88 0.09
N GLN A 66 6.85 6.06 -1.23
CA GLN A 66 6.78 7.39 -1.85
C GLN A 66 5.56 8.19 -1.35
N ARG A 67 4.38 7.56 -1.34
CA ARG A 67 3.14 8.17 -0.82
C ARG A 67 3.22 8.52 0.67
N GLY A 68 3.88 7.68 1.47
CA GLY A 68 4.10 7.93 2.89
C GLY A 68 5.02 9.13 3.15
N LEU A 69 6.08 9.29 2.34
CA LEU A 69 6.99 10.43 2.42
C LEU A 69 6.28 11.73 2.02
N GLU A 70 5.50 11.70 0.94
CA GLU A 70 4.72 12.84 0.48
C GLU A 70 3.68 13.29 1.52
N THR A 71 2.97 12.33 2.11
CA THR A 71 2.03 12.59 3.22
C THR A 71 2.72 13.24 4.42
N ARG A 72 3.94 12.80 4.76
CA ARG A 72 4.72 13.41 5.85
C ARG A 72 5.13 14.84 5.52
N ARG A 73 5.59 15.09 4.29
CA ARG A 73 5.97 16.43 3.83
C ARG A 73 4.79 17.39 3.85
N MET A 74 3.63 16.96 3.36
CA MET A 74 2.40 17.77 3.40
C MET A 74 1.97 18.08 4.85
N ARG A 75 2.08 17.12 5.77
CA ARG A 75 1.79 17.36 7.20
C ARG A 75 2.74 18.37 7.85
N GLN A 76 4.02 18.31 7.52
CA GLN A 76 5.00 19.30 8.03
C GLN A 76 4.69 20.70 7.51
N GLN A 77 4.36 20.83 6.21
CA GLN A 77 3.97 22.12 5.64
C GLN A 77 2.72 22.71 6.32
N ILE A 78 1.72 21.88 6.62
CA ILE A 78 0.53 22.34 7.36
C ILE A 78 0.94 22.87 8.74
N ALA A 79 1.75 22.13 9.50
CA ALA A 79 2.18 22.56 10.82
C ALA A 79 2.98 23.87 10.78
N ASP A 80 3.91 24.01 9.82
CA ASP A 80 4.68 25.24 9.65
C ASP A 80 3.80 26.43 9.26
N LEU A 81 2.80 26.23 8.40
CA LEU A 81 1.85 27.28 8.03
C LEU A 81 0.94 27.67 9.21
N GLU A 82 0.45 26.69 9.97
CA GLU A 82 -0.37 26.94 11.16
C GLU A 82 0.41 27.75 12.20
N GLN A 83 1.69 27.43 12.40
CA GLN A 83 2.55 28.17 13.32
C GLN A 83 2.82 29.60 12.84
N GLN A 84 3.10 29.81 11.55
CA GLN A 84 3.22 31.15 10.99
C GLN A 84 1.94 31.97 11.19
N VAL A 85 0.77 31.37 10.95
CA VAL A 85 -0.52 32.05 11.20
C VAL A 85 -0.70 32.40 12.67
N ALA A 86 -0.28 31.54 13.60
CA ALA A 86 -0.34 31.82 15.03
C ALA A 86 0.60 32.97 15.43
N ASP A 87 1.84 32.97 14.92
CA ASP A 87 2.83 34.01 15.19
C ASP A 87 2.37 35.37 14.64
N LEU A 88 1.88 35.41 13.39
CA LEU A 88 1.31 36.64 12.80
C LEU A 88 0.11 37.15 13.59
N LYS A 89 -0.77 36.27 14.09
CA LYS A 89 -1.90 36.67 14.94
C LYS A 89 -1.45 37.22 16.29
N ALA A 90 -0.34 36.75 16.85
CA ALA A 90 0.23 37.27 18.10
C ALA A 90 0.87 38.66 17.91
N LEU A 91 1.38 38.95 16.71
CA LEU A 91 1.93 40.26 16.32
C LEU A 91 0.85 41.32 16.04
N VAL A 92 -0.38 40.91 15.74
CA VAL A 92 -1.52 41.83 15.62
C VAL A 92 -2.10 42.05 17.02
N PRO A 93 -2.06 43.26 17.59
CA PRO A 93 -2.69 43.53 18.88
C PRO A 93 -4.17 43.13 18.81
N PRO A 94 -4.74 42.55 19.88
CA PRO A 94 -6.17 42.25 19.89
C PRO A 94 -6.92 43.52 19.48
N PRO A 95 -7.93 43.42 18.59
CA PRO A 95 -8.64 44.58 18.11
C PRO A 95 -9.08 45.39 19.32
N VAL A 96 -8.56 46.62 19.44
CA VAL A 96 -8.97 47.55 20.48
C VAL A 96 -10.44 47.80 20.20
N MET A 97 -11.30 47.05 20.89
CA MET A 97 -12.73 47.30 20.90
C MET A 97 -12.89 48.66 21.54
N LYS A 98 -13.01 49.68 20.68
CA LYS A 98 -13.36 51.02 21.10
C LYS A 98 -14.73 50.86 21.78
N PRO A 99 -14.85 51.15 23.09
CA PRO A 99 -16.12 50.95 23.79
C PRO A 99 -17.21 51.68 23.02
N LEU A 100 -18.35 51.00 22.85
CA LEU A 100 -19.47 51.56 22.12
C LEU A 100 -19.83 52.91 22.77
N PRO A 101 -20.14 53.94 21.96
CA PRO A 101 -20.47 55.28 22.47
C PRO A 101 -21.76 55.19 23.29
N GLY A 102 -21.61 54.88 24.58
CA GLY A 102 -22.70 54.56 25.51
C GLY A 102 -22.22 53.95 26.83
N GLU A 103 -21.07 53.29 26.88
CA GLU A 103 -20.54 52.64 28.11
C GLU A 103 -19.63 53.53 28.97
N ARG A 104 -19.49 54.83 28.64
CA ARG A 104 -18.82 55.80 29.50
C ARG A 104 -19.87 56.56 30.29
N LEU A 105 -20.21 56.06 31.48
CA LEU A 105 -20.91 56.84 32.49
C LEU A 105 -20.01 56.99 33.74
N PRO A 106 -20.07 58.14 34.42
CA PRO A 106 -19.14 58.55 35.47
C PRO A 106 -19.24 57.72 36.75
#